data_AF-A0A2V7XB90-F1
#
_entry.id   AF-A0A2V7XB90-F1
#
_cell.length_a   1.000
_cell.length_b   1.000
_cell.length_c   1.000
_cell.angle_alpha   90.00
_cell.angle_beta   90.00
_cell.angle_gamma   90.00
#
_symmetry.space_group_name_H-M   'P 1'
#
loop_
_entity.id
_entity.type
_entity.pdbx_description
1 polymer ?
#
loop_
_entity_poly.entity_id
_entity_poly.type
_entity_poly.pdbx_seq_one_letter_code
_entity_poly.pdbx_strand_id
1 'polypeptide(L)'
;MGVEVVLRDAFRRAQDYKREWEEYDAKLRAAGARGERPLAPRRDLQLDELRDILEGKVYVHAHCYRADEILMLIHLAEEFGFKVRTFQHVLEGYKVASEIAKHGAGASTFADFWGYKMEAFDAIPYNAAIMAAHGVNVSLNSDDDERARRLYWEAAKAVRYGGVSEIEALKMVTLNPAWQLGVDKRVGSIEVGKDADIAIFSAHPFDPATRVEMTLVDGIVYFDRAHDDGKGTIAVAGGAR
;
A
#
# COMPACT_ATOMS: atom_id res chain seq x y z
N MET A 1 -17.51 -22.74 -6.98
CA MET A 1 -16.99 -22.15 -5.72
C MET A 1 -16.58 -20.73 -6.04
N GLY A 2 -17.11 -19.73 -5.32
CA GLY A 2 -16.74 -18.32 -5.52
C GLY A 2 -15.54 -17.91 -4.66
N VAL A 3 -14.90 -16.78 -4.99
CA VAL A 3 -13.72 -16.25 -4.29
C VAL A 3 -13.97 -16.08 -2.80
N GLU A 4 -15.13 -15.53 -2.42
CA GLU A 4 -15.51 -15.34 -1.01
C GLU A 4 -15.48 -16.64 -0.21
N VAL A 5 -15.99 -17.74 -0.78
CA VAL A 5 -16.04 -19.04 -0.10
C VAL A 5 -14.63 -19.57 0.14
N VAL A 6 -13.72 -19.39 -0.81
CA VAL A 6 -12.31 -19.81 -0.69
C VAL A 6 -11.61 -19.02 0.41
N LEU A 7 -11.78 -17.70 0.45
CA LEU A 7 -11.18 -16.87 1.48
C LEU A 7 -11.77 -17.19 2.87
N ARG A 8 -13.09 -17.34 2.96
CA ARG A 8 -13.78 -17.68 4.21
C ARG A 8 -13.33 -19.03 4.77
N ASP A 9 -13.19 -20.05 3.92
CA ASP A 9 -12.65 -21.36 4.33
C ASP A 9 -11.20 -21.24 4.84
N ALA A 10 -10.35 -20.49 4.13
CA ALA A 10 -8.96 -20.28 4.52
C ALA A 10 -8.84 -19.59 5.89
N PHE A 11 -9.60 -18.52 6.13
CA PHE A 11 -9.59 -17.84 7.43
C PHE A 11 -10.23 -18.66 8.55
N ARG A 12 -11.24 -19.48 8.27
CA ARG A 12 -11.79 -20.42 9.26
C ARG A 12 -10.75 -21.46 9.67
N ARG A 13 -10.05 -22.06 8.70
CA ARG A 13 -8.92 -22.96 8.99
C ARG A 13 -7.82 -22.26 9.80
N ALA A 14 -7.54 -20.99 9.52
CA ALA A 14 -6.55 -20.21 10.27
C ALA A 14 -6.99 -19.94 11.72
N GLN A 15 -8.28 -19.73 11.99
CA GLN A 15 -8.81 -19.61 13.35
C GLN A 15 -8.68 -20.94 14.12
N ASP A 16 -9.00 -22.06 13.48
CA ASP A 16 -8.82 -23.39 14.07
C ASP A 16 -7.35 -23.67 14.37
N TYR A 17 -6.49 -23.36 13.41
CA TYR A 17 -5.04 -23.46 13.55
C TYR A 17 -4.49 -22.61 14.70
N LYS A 18 -4.94 -21.36 14.79
CA LYS A 18 -4.58 -20.45 15.88
C LYS A 18 -4.97 -21.03 17.24
N ARG A 19 -6.18 -21.56 17.36
CA ARG A 19 -6.67 -22.18 18.61
C ARG A 19 -5.82 -23.39 19.01
N GLU A 20 -5.43 -24.24 18.07
CA GLU A 20 -4.53 -25.38 18.36
C GLU A 20 -3.19 -24.93 18.95
N TRP A 21 -2.60 -23.85 18.40
CA TRP A 21 -1.36 -23.27 18.93
C TRP A 21 -1.55 -22.61 20.29
N GLU A 22 -2.63 -21.86 20.51
CA GLU A 22 -2.93 -21.25 21.81
C GLU A 22 -3.11 -22.31 22.91
N GLU A 23 -3.79 -23.42 22.59
CA GLU A 23 -3.92 -24.57 23.48
C GLU A 23 -2.57 -25.25 23.77
N TYR A 24 -1.73 -25.41 22.75
CA TYR A 24 -0.38 -25.93 22.92
C TYR A 24 0.47 -25.03 23.82
N ASP A 25 0.46 -23.72 23.61
CA ASP A 25 1.20 -22.75 24.42
C ASP A 25 0.70 -22.70 25.86
N ALA A 26 -0.61 -22.86 26.09
CA ALA A 26 -1.18 -22.99 27.42
C ALA A 26 -0.71 -24.29 28.11
N LYS A 27 -0.75 -25.43 27.40
CA LYS A 27 -0.25 -26.72 27.91
C LYS A 27 1.24 -26.66 28.21
N LEU A 28 2.04 -26.07 27.33
CA LEU A 28 3.49 -25.94 27.50
C LEU A 28 3.83 -25.12 28.75
N ARG A 29 3.13 -24.00 28.97
CA ARG A 29 3.28 -23.18 30.19
C ARG A 29 2.91 -23.96 31.46
N ALA A 30 1.84 -24.74 31.44
CA ALA A 30 1.42 -25.57 32.58
C ALA A 30 2.33 -26.78 32.83
N ALA A 31 2.91 -27.33 31.76
CA ALA A 31 3.80 -28.50 31.74
C ALA A 31 5.23 -28.15 32.18
N GLY A 32 5.71 -26.94 31.89
CA GLY A 32 7.00 -26.44 32.39
C GLY A 32 7.09 -26.44 33.92
N ALA A 33 5.96 -26.31 34.62
CA ALA A 33 5.87 -26.44 36.07
C ALA A 33 5.88 -27.91 36.57
N ARG A 34 5.68 -28.90 35.68
CA ARG A 34 5.54 -30.34 35.99
C ARG A 34 6.59 -31.23 35.33
N GLY A 35 7.44 -30.69 34.46
CA GLY A 35 8.44 -31.45 33.69
C GLY A 35 7.87 -32.23 32.50
N GLU A 36 6.63 -31.96 32.09
CA GLU A 36 5.99 -32.60 30.93
C GLU A 36 6.35 -31.87 29.62
N ARG A 37 6.35 -32.58 28.48
CA ARG A 37 6.58 -32.00 27.15
C ARG A 37 5.39 -32.32 26.23
N PRO A 38 4.40 -31.42 26.09
CA PRO A 38 3.28 -31.63 25.18
C PRO A 38 3.78 -31.69 23.73
N LEU A 39 3.07 -32.47 22.89
CA LEU A 39 3.36 -32.54 21.45
C LEU A 39 2.88 -31.26 20.76
N ALA A 40 3.74 -30.66 19.94
CA ALA A 40 3.41 -29.46 19.18
C ALA A 40 2.45 -29.76 18.02
N PRO A 41 1.50 -28.85 17.71
CA PRO A 41 0.72 -28.91 16.48
C PRO A 41 1.62 -28.94 15.25
N ARG A 42 1.12 -29.50 14.14
CA ARG A 42 1.86 -29.52 12.88
C ARG A 42 1.98 -28.09 12.35
N ARG A 43 3.19 -27.68 11.97
CA ARG A 43 3.40 -26.37 11.33
C ARG A 43 2.88 -26.36 9.88
N ASP A 44 2.11 -25.34 9.53
CA ASP A 44 1.64 -25.05 8.17
C ASP A 44 1.96 -23.58 7.88
N LEU A 45 2.81 -23.34 6.88
CA LEU A 45 3.30 -21.99 6.58
C LEU A 45 2.12 -21.08 6.18
N GLN A 46 1.25 -21.54 5.28
CA GLN A 46 0.11 -20.72 4.82
C GLN A 46 -0.80 -20.31 5.97
N LEU A 47 -1.03 -21.21 6.94
CA LEU A 47 -1.85 -20.91 8.11
C LEU A 47 -1.10 -20.07 9.15
N ASP A 48 0.23 -20.14 9.23
CA ASP A 48 1.04 -19.22 10.04
C ASP A 48 0.84 -17.77 9.55
N GLU A 49 0.88 -17.52 8.24
CA GLU A 49 0.67 -16.16 7.70
C GLU A 49 -0.77 -15.67 7.90
N LEU A 50 -1.78 -16.52 7.67
CA LEU A 50 -3.17 -16.16 7.93
C LEU A 50 -3.42 -15.92 9.43
N ARG A 51 -2.77 -16.68 10.32
CA ARG A 51 -2.80 -16.41 11.76
C ARG A 51 -2.19 -15.04 12.06
N ASP A 52 -1.05 -14.70 11.47
CA ASP A 52 -0.40 -13.41 11.67
C ASP A 52 -1.29 -12.23 11.18
N ILE A 53 -2.08 -12.43 10.12
CA ILE A 53 -3.13 -11.48 9.71
C ILE A 53 -4.21 -11.33 10.79
N LEU A 54 -4.74 -12.44 11.30
CA LEU A 54 -5.75 -12.45 12.37
C LEU A 54 -5.24 -11.83 13.68
N GLU A 55 -3.93 -11.83 13.90
CA GLU A 55 -3.27 -11.20 15.05
C GLU A 55 -2.83 -9.76 14.80
N GLY A 56 -3.02 -9.24 13.57
CA GLY A 56 -2.65 -7.88 13.20
C GLY A 56 -1.13 -7.64 13.15
N LYS A 57 -0.33 -8.70 13.00
CA LYS A 57 1.14 -8.62 12.90
C LYS A 57 1.62 -8.19 11.52
N VAL A 58 0.80 -8.39 10.50
CA VAL A 58 1.11 -8.04 9.11
C VAL A 58 0.01 -7.16 8.52
N TYR A 59 0.41 -6.24 7.64
CA TYR A 59 -0.54 -5.42 6.90
C TYR A 59 -1.07 -6.17 5.69
N VAL A 60 -2.39 -6.11 5.49
CA VAL A 60 -3.05 -6.72 4.34
C VAL A 60 -3.19 -5.67 3.23
N HIS A 61 -2.49 -5.91 2.13
CA HIS A 61 -2.67 -5.20 0.87
C HIS A 61 -3.44 -6.11 -0.09
N ALA A 62 -4.61 -5.67 -0.56
CA ALA A 62 -5.52 -6.53 -1.32
C ALA A 62 -5.73 -5.98 -2.73
N HIS A 63 -5.36 -6.77 -3.74
CA HIS A 63 -5.65 -6.48 -5.14
C HIS A 63 -7.16 -6.60 -5.42
N CYS A 64 -7.77 -5.53 -5.96
CA CYS A 64 -9.18 -5.53 -6.37
C CYS A 64 -9.43 -4.46 -7.43
N TYR A 65 -10.43 -4.66 -8.28
CA TYR A 65 -10.86 -3.62 -9.21
C TYR A 65 -12.27 -3.13 -8.90
N ARG A 66 -13.19 -4.08 -8.65
CA ARG A 66 -14.61 -3.80 -8.63
C ARG A 66 -15.16 -3.50 -7.25
N ALA A 67 -16.26 -2.75 -7.22
CA ALA A 67 -16.94 -2.35 -6.01
C ALA A 67 -17.45 -3.54 -5.18
N ASP A 68 -17.97 -4.58 -5.84
CA ASP A 68 -18.47 -5.79 -5.17
C ASP A 68 -17.36 -6.59 -4.49
N GLU A 69 -16.17 -6.65 -5.09
CA GLU A 69 -15.00 -7.33 -4.51
C GLU A 69 -14.47 -6.58 -3.28
N ILE A 70 -14.45 -5.25 -3.34
CA ILE A 70 -14.05 -4.39 -2.23
C ILE A 70 -15.00 -4.60 -1.05
N LEU A 71 -16.31 -4.51 -1.28
CA LEU A 71 -17.31 -4.69 -0.22
C LEU A 71 -17.29 -6.11 0.37
N MET A 72 -17.13 -7.13 -0.48
CA MET A 72 -17.00 -8.51 -0.02
C MET A 72 -15.81 -8.68 0.93
N LEU A 73 -14.63 -8.15 0.57
CA LEU A 73 -13.46 -8.29 1.43
C LEU A 73 -13.56 -7.45 2.70
N ILE A 74 -14.21 -6.28 2.67
CA ILE A 74 -14.52 -5.51 3.89
C ILE A 74 -15.37 -6.35 4.83
N HIS A 75 -16.49 -6.91 4.35
CA HIS A 75 -17.38 -7.74 5.18
C HIS A 75 -16.66 -8.99 5.73
N LEU A 76 -15.81 -9.63 4.92
CA LEU A 76 -15.02 -10.77 5.37
C LEU A 76 -14.00 -10.36 6.45
N ALA A 77 -13.35 -9.20 6.28
CA ALA A 77 -12.41 -8.67 7.26
C ALA A 77 -13.10 -8.37 8.60
N GLU A 78 -14.29 -7.79 8.55
CA GLU A 78 -15.14 -7.56 9.73
C GLU A 78 -15.60 -8.87 10.39
N GLU A 79 -15.99 -9.89 9.60
CA GLU A 79 -16.40 -11.21 10.10
C GLU A 79 -15.29 -11.92 10.89
N PHE A 80 -14.06 -11.87 10.37
CA PHE A 80 -12.90 -12.56 10.97
C PHE A 80 -12.07 -11.68 11.91
N GLY A 81 -12.38 -10.38 12.00
CA GLY A 81 -11.74 -9.43 12.91
C GLY A 81 -10.34 -8.98 12.48
N PHE A 82 -10.02 -9.02 11.18
CA PHE A 82 -8.77 -8.45 10.66
C PHE A 82 -9.01 -7.12 9.92
N LYS A 83 -7.94 -6.38 9.64
CA LYS A 83 -8.04 -5.10 8.91
C LYS A 83 -7.33 -5.17 7.57
N VAL A 84 -7.99 -4.65 6.54
CA VAL A 84 -7.35 -4.36 5.26
C VAL A 84 -6.63 -3.03 5.42
N ARG A 85 -5.31 -3.01 5.22
CA ARG A 85 -4.52 -1.78 5.30
C ARG A 85 -4.76 -0.93 4.06
N THR A 86 -4.75 -1.54 2.88
CA THR A 86 -4.88 -0.82 1.61
C THR A 86 -5.42 -1.74 0.51
N PHE A 87 -6.41 -1.26 -0.23
CA PHE A 87 -6.84 -1.87 -1.48
C PHE A 87 -5.95 -1.39 -2.64
N GLN A 88 -5.58 -2.29 -3.55
CA GLN A 88 -4.73 -2.01 -4.72
C GLN A 88 -5.57 -2.02 -6.00
N HIS A 89 -5.22 -1.12 -6.93
CA HIS A 89 -5.92 -0.74 -8.17
C HIS A 89 -7.26 -0.01 -7.96
N VAL A 90 -8.22 -0.60 -7.24
CA VAL A 90 -9.44 0.06 -6.72
C VAL A 90 -10.17 0.92 -7.76
N LEU A 91 -10.28 0.41 -8.99
CA LEU A 91 -10.75 1.19 -10.15
C LEU A 91 -12.22 1.63 -10.04
N GLU A 92 -13.04 0.88 -9.31
CA GLU A 92 -14.42 1.25 -8.96
C GLU A 92 -14.57 1.79 -7.52
N GLY A 93 -13.45 2.17 -6.88
CA GLY A 93 -13.45 2.66 -5.49
C GLY A 93 -14.35 3.87 -5.25
N TYR A 94 -14.50 4.74 -6.26
CA TYR A 94 -15.43 5.88 -6.23
C TYR A 94 -16.89 5.50 -5.95
N LYS A 95 -17.30 4.25 -6.26
CA LYS A 95 -18.66 3.77 -5.98
C LYS A 95 -18.87 3.41 -4.51
N VAL A 96 -17.79 3.10 -3.79
CA VAL A 96 -17.80 2.55 -2.42
C VAL A 96 -16.82 3.27 -1.49
N ALA A 97 -16.54 4.54 -1.79
CA ALA A 97 -15.54 5.33 -1.09
C ALA A 97 -15.88 5.52 0.41
N SER A 98 -17.16 5.66 0.73
CA SER A 98 -17.64 5.83 2.10
C SER A 98 -17.38 4.57 2.94
N GLU A 99 -17.56 3.40 2.36
CA GLU A 99 -17.35 2.10 2.98
C GLU A 99 -15.85 1.85 3.22
N ILE A 100 -15.01 2.18 2.23
CA ILE A 100 -13.54 2.12 2.38
C ILE A 100 -13.07 3.05 3.52
N ALA A 101 -13.57 4.29 3.55
CA ALA A 101 -13.23 5.26 4.59
C ALA A 101 -13.68 4.79 5.98
N LYS A 102 -14.90 4.24 6.10
CA LYS A 102 -15.45 3.69 7.34
C LYS A 102 -14.64 2.50 7.87
N HIS A 103 -14.19 1.61 6.99
CA HIS A 103 -13.29 0.51 7.35
C HIS A 103 -11.92 1.00 7.81
N GLY A 104 -11.51 2.20 7.37
CA GLY A 104 -10.21 2.81 7.66
C GLY A 104 -9.09 2.27 6.78
N ALA A 105 -9.42 1.75 5.60
CA ALA A 105 -8.44 1.30 4.61
C ALA A 105 -7.97 2.45 3.71
N GLY A 106 -6.73 2.36 3.24
CA GLY A 106 -6.26 3.17 2.11
C GLY A 106 -6.72 2.60 0.76
N ALA A 107 -6.56 3.39 -0.30
CA ALA A 107 -6.79 2.98 -1.67
C ALA A 107 -5.63 3.42 -2.56
N SER A 108 -5.00 2.48 -3.26
CA SER A 108 -3.91 2.72 -4.20
C SER A 108 -4.44 2.49 -5.61
N THR A 109 -4.58 3.55 -6.41
CA THR A 109 -5.28 3.47 -7.71
C THR A 109 -4.44 4.02 -8.87
N PHE A 110 -4.95 3.86 -10.09
CA PHE A 110 -4.38 4.46 -11.29
C PHE A 110 -5.05 5.81 -11.56
N ALA A 111 -4.29 6.77 -12.09
CA ALA A 111 -4.89 8.06 -12.46
C ALA A 111 -5.61 7.98 -13.82
N ASP A 112 -5.05 7.27 -14.81
CA ASP A 112 -5.63 7.14 -16.16
C ASP A 112 -5.44 5.78 -16.86
N PHE A 113 -5.03 4.73 -16.14
CA PHE A 113 -4.76 3.40 -16.73
C PHE A 113 -5.89 2.40 -16.45
N TRP A 114 -6.74 2.14 -17.45
CA TRP A 114 -7.87 1.21 -17.37
C TRP A 114 -8.39 0.76 -18.75
N GLY A 115 -9.49 0.01 -18.79
CA GLY A 115 -10.15 -0.42 -20.04
C GLY A 115 -9.53 -1.64 -20.72
N TYR A 116 -8.50 -2.23 -20.12
CA TYR A 116 -7.78 -3.41 -20.64
C TYR A 116 -8.40 -4.75 -20.25
N LYS A 117 -9.35 -4.76 -19.30
CA LYS A 117 -10.11 -5.93 -18.84
C LYS A 117 -11.53 -5.51 -18.46
N MET A 118 -12.47 -6.47 -18.44
CA MET A 118 -13.87 -6.21 -18.04
C MET A 118 -13.99 -5.61 -16.64
N GLU A 119 -13.23 -6.11 -15.67
CA GLU A 119 -13.21 -5.59 -14.29
C GLU A 119 -12.59 -4.19 -14.18
N ALA A 120 -11.81 -3.77 -15.16
CA ALA A 120 -11.16 -2.48 -15.24
C ALA A 120 -11.88 -1.51 -16.21
N PHE A 121 -13.08 -1.86 -16.67
CA PHE A 121 -13.72 -1.11 -17.77
C PHE A 121 -14.35 0.20 -17.30
N ASP A 122 -15.00 0.20 -16.14
CA ASP A 122 -15.81 1.33 -15.65
C ASP A 122 -15.02 2.35 -14.81
N ALA A 123 -13.69 2.33 -14.93
CA ALA A 123 -12.84 3.30 -14.26
C ALA A 123 -12.99 4.70 -14.85
N ILE A 124 -12.79 5.71 -14.00
CA ILE A 124 -12.88 7.12 -14.36
C ILE A 124 -11.68 7.89 -13.80
N PRO A 125 -11.24 8.97 -14.46
CA PRO A 125 -10.09 9.76 -13.99
C PRO A 125 -10.37 10.50 -12.67
N TYR A 126 -11.64 10.60 -12.28
CA TYR A 126 -12.08 11.23 -11.03
C TYR A 126 -11.99 10.29 -9.82
N ASN A 127 -11.65 9.00 -10.01
CA ASN A 127 -11.72 7.97 -8.97
C ASN A 127 -10.94 8.36 -7.70
N ALA A 128 -9.67 8.74 -7.88
CA ALA A 128 -8.80 9.16 -6.79
C ALA A 128 -9.36 10.37 -6.02
N ALA A 129 -9.88 11.36 -6.75
CA ALA A 129 -10.41 12.59 -6.16
C ALA A 129 -11.71 12.36 -5.38
N ILE A 130 -12.63 11.54 -5.93
CA ILE A 130 -13.87 11.19 -5.24
C ILE A 130 -13.56 10.42 -3.95
N MET A 131 -12.65 9.44 -4.00
CA MET A 131 -12.25 8.70 -2.80
C MET A 131 -11.61 9.61 -1.75
N ALA A 132 -10.70 10.49 -2.16
CA ALA A 132 -10.05 11.44 -1.24
C ALA A 132 -11.06 12.40 -0.60
N ALA A 133 -12.06 12.86 -1.36
CA ALA A 133 -13.13 13.72 -0.83
C ALA A 133 -14.01 13.03 0.23
N HIS A 134 -14.08 11.70 0.22
CA HIS A 134 -14.76 10.90 1.26
C HIS A 134 -13.84 10.53 2.43
N GLY A 135 -12.61 11.05 2.48
CA GLY A 135 -11.66 10.81 3.56
C GLY A 135 -10.84 9.53 3.43
N VAL A 136 -10.84 8.87 2.26
CA VAL A 136 -9.96 7.73 2.00
C VAL A 136 -8.51 8.21 1.86
N ASN A 137 -7.56 7.49 2.47
CA ASN A 137 -6.14 7.72 2.21
C ASN A 137 -5.75 7.15 0.82
N VAL A 138 -5.78 8.02 -0.18
CA VAL A 138 -5.57 7.66 -1.59
C VAL A 138 -4.11 7.82 -2.00
N SER A 139 -3.57 6.82 -2.69
CA SER A 139 -2.29 6.89 -3.39
C SER A 139 -2.44 6.57 -4.87
N LEU A 140 -1.49 7.03 -5.66
CA LEU A 140 -1.40 6.72 -7.09
C LEU A 140 -0.20 5.81 -7.35
N ASN A 141 -0.42 4.75 -8.13
CA ASN A 141 0.63 3.81 -8.54
C ASN A 141 0.62 3.60 -10.06
N SER A 142 1.67 2.97 -10.58
CA SER A 142 1.82 2.65 -12.01
C SER A 142 1.70 1.17 -12.34
N ASP A 143 1.89 0.28 -11.36
CA ASP A 143 2.07 -1.17 -11.55
C ASP A 143 3.14 -1.52 -12.63
N ASP A 144 4.12 -0.63 -12.78
CA ASP A 144 5.16 -0.69 -13.82
C ASP A 144 6.41 0.10 -13.37
N ASP A 145 7.58 -0.53 -13.46
CA ASP A 145 8.85 0.01 -12.97
C ASP A 145 9.29 1.29 -13.70
N GLU A 146 9.04 1.40 -15.00
CA GLU A 146 9.49 2.56 -15.78
C GLU A 146 8.54 3.75 -15.57
N ARG A 147 7.24 3.50 -15.52
CA ARG A 147 6.23 4.53 -15.24
C ARG A 147 6.29 5.00 -13.78
N ALA A 148 6.72 4.15 -12.84
CA ALA A 148 6.87 4.52 -11.43
C ALA A 148 7.80 5.73 -11.23
N ARG A 149 8.75 5.94 -12.16
CA ARG A 149 9.69 7.08 -12.14
C ARG A 149 9.02 8.43 -12.41
N ARG A 150 7.76 8.44 -12.84
CA ARG A 150 7.00 9.64 -13.24
C ARG A 150 5.67 9.77 -12.51
N LEU A 151 5.52 9.20 -11.31
CA LEU A 151 4.29 9.30 -10.52
C LEU A 151 3.87 10.75 -10.22
N TYR A 152 4.79 11.70 -10.21
CA TYR A 152 4.44 13.12 -10.09
C TYR A 152 3.57 13.64 -11.26
N TRP A 153 3.65 13.04 -12.45
CA TRP A 153 2.70 13.31 -13.53
C TRP A 153 1.34 12.66 -13.29
N GLU A 154 1.29 11.48 -12.68
CA GLU A 154 0.04 10.85 -12.27
C GLU A 154 -0.69 11.71 -11.23
N ALA A 155 0.05 12.27 -10.26
CA ALA A 155 -0.49 13.24 -9.30
C ALA A 155 -1.06 14.49 -9.97
N ALA A 156 -0.39 15.04 -10.99
CA ALA A 156 -0.89 16.19 -11.74
C ALA A 156 -2.26 15.91 -12.41
N LYS A 157 -2.54 14.67 -12.81
CA LYS A 157 -3.84 14.27 -13.38
C LYS A 157 -4.95 14.38 -12.34
N ALA A 158 -4.69 14.06 -11.06
CA ALA A 158 -5.68 14.22 -9.99
C ALA A 158 -6.07 15.69 -9.79
N VAL A 159 -5.14 16.63 -9.96
CA VAL A 159 -5.42 18.08 -9.99
C VAL A 159 -6.27 18.41 -11.21
N ARG A 160 -5.84 17.98 -12.41
CA ARG A 160 -6.47 18.33 -13.69
C ARG A 160 -7.90 17.81 -13.83
N TYR A 161 -8.18 16.59 -13.42
CA TYR A 161 -9.51 15.98 -13.53
C TYR A 161 -10.33 16.23 -12.28
N GLY A 162 -9.77 15.96 -11.11
CA GLY A 162 -10.50 15.96 -9.84
C GLY A 162 -10.57 17.29 -9.09
N GLY A 163 -9.82 18.31 -9.52
CA GLY A 163 -9.72 19.57 -8.78
C GLY A 163 -9.07 19.43 -7.40
N VAL A 164 -8.31 18.34 -7.19
CA VAL A 164 -7.55 18.12 -5.95
C VAL A 164 -6.48 19.21 -5.84
N SER A 165 -6.26 19.75 -4.64
CA SER A 165 -5.19 20.74 -4.44
C SER A 165 -3.82 20.13 -4.75
N GLU A 166 -2.85 20.95 -5.15
CA GLU A 166 -1.52 20.44 -5.52
C GLU A 166 -0.82 19.72 -4.36
N ILE A 167 -1.00 20.21 -3.13
CA ILE A 167 -0.44 19.59 -1.92
C ILE A 167 -1.06 18.20 -1.68
N GLU A 168 -2.39 18.08 -1.79
CA GLU A 168 -3.06 16.78 -1.63
C GLU A 168 -2.67 15.81 -2.74
N ALA A 169 -2.53 16.29 -3.99
CA ALA A 169 -2.05 15.47 -5.09
C ALA A 169 -0.60 14.99 -4.88
N LEU A 170 0.30 15.84 -4.37
CA LEU A 170 1.67 15.42 -4.03
C LEU A 170 1.68 14.37 -2.92
N LYS A 171 0.81 14.49 -1.91
CA LYS A 171 0.67 13.46 -0.86
C LYS A 171 0.29 12.10 -1.44
N MET A 172 -0.54 12.04 -2.49
CA MET A 172 -0.94 10.78 -3.15
C MET A 172 0.25 9.97 -3.70
N VAL A 173 1.41 10.61 -3.92
CA VAL A 173 2.63 9.95 -4.42
C VAL A 173 3.80 10.03 -3.45
N THR A 174 3.56 10.50 -2.22
CA THR A 174 4.58 10.64 -1.17
C THR A 174 4.07 10.12 0.18
N LEU A 175 3.42 10.96 0.98
CA LEU A 175 3.02 10.65 2.36
C LEU A 175 1.95 9.55 2.45
N ASN A 176 0.99 9.55 1.53
CA ASN A 176 -0.12 8.59 1.52
C ASN A 176 0.37 7.15 1.31
N PRO A 177 1.15 6.83 0.25
CA PRO A 177 1.72 5.50 0.11
C PRO A 177 2.70 5.14 1.24
N ALA A 178 3.45 6.12 1.79
CA ALA A 178 4.31 5.86 2.95
C ALA A 178 3.50 5.39 4.17
N TRP A 179 2.33 5.98 4.42
CA TRP A 179 1.41 5.51 5.46
C TRP A 179 0.88 4.12 5.14
N GLN A 180 0.46 3.86 3.89
CA GLN A 180 -0.06 2.55 3.48
C GLN A 180 0.97 1.45 3.76
N LEU A 181 2.25 1.72 3.49
CA LEU A 181 3.39 0.84 3.74
C LEU A 181 3.88 0.81 5.22
N GLY A 182 3.40 1.70 6.08
CA GLY A 182 3.80 1.78 7.49
C GLY A 182 5.18 2.40 7.73
N VAL A 183 5.67 3.21 6.78
CA VAL A 183 6.98 3.88 6.81
C VAL A 183 6.87 5.40 6.81
N ASP A 184 5.69 5.96 7.06
CA ASP A 184 5.41 7.40 7.10
C ASP A 184 6.20 8.16 8.18
N LYS A 185 6.69 7.46 9.21
CA LYS A 185 7.61 8.04 10.20
C LYS A 185 9.02 8.27 9.66
N ARG A 186 9.38 7.61 8.55
CA ARG A 186 10.70 7.67 7.92
C ARG A 186 10.69 8.48 6.63
N VAL A 187 9.65 8.36 5.80
CA VAL A 187 9.63 8.95 4.45
C VAL A 187 8.29 9.63 4.13
N GLY A 188 8.21 10.28 2.97
CA GLY A 188 6.97 10.82 2.40
C GLY A 188 6.67 12.28 2.76
N SER A 189 7.47 12.94 3.60
CA SER A 189 7.43 14.39 3.81
C SER A 189 8.80 14.93 4.22
N ILE A 190 9.01 16.23 4.06
CA ILE A 190 10.23 16.93 4.49
C ILE A 190 10.02 17.45 5.90
N GLU A 191 10.40 16.65 6.90
CA GLU A 191 10.26 16.96 8.32
C GLU A 191 11.52 16.52 9.09
N VAL A 192 11.84 17.20 10.18
CA VAL A 192 12.99 16.83 11.03
C VAL A 192 12.81 15.42 11.58
N GLY A 193 13.83 14.58 11.42
CA GLY A 193 13.85 13.19 11.89
C GLY A 193 13.44 12.15 10.85
N LYS A 194 13.06 12.57 9.63
CA LYS A 194 12.82 11.70 8.48
C LYS A 194 14.08 11.50 7.64
N ASP A 195 14.09 10.42 6.86
CA ASP A 195 15.15 10.08 5.92
C ASP A 195 15.24 11.16 4.84
N ALA A 196 16.46 11.51 4.44
CA ALA A 196 16.72 12.58 3.46
C ALA A 196 16.55 12.08 2.01
N ASP A 197 15.35 11.58 1.73
CA ASP A 197 14.89 11.14 0.40
C ASP A 197 14.24 12.32 -0.33
N ILE A 198 15.02 12.98 -1.20
CA ILE A 198 14.66 14.28 -1.78
C ILE A 198 14.81 14.23 -3.29
N ALA A 199 13.76 14.66 -4.01
CA ALA A 199 13.83 14.94 -5.44
C ALA A 199 13.82 16.45 -5.67
N ILE A 200 14.84 16.96 -6.36
CA ILE A 200 14.97 18.37 -6.74
C ILE A 200 14.56 18.49 -8.20
N PHE A 201 13.64 19.40 -8.47
CA PHE A 201 13.07 19.65 -9.78
C PHE A 201 13.48 21.03 -10.31
N SER A 202 13.60 21.15 -11.63
CA SER A 202 13.96 22.42 -12.31
C SER A 202 12.89 23.52 -12.15
N ALA A 203 11.64 23.11 -11.92
CA ALA A 203 10.47 23.96 -11.71
C ALA A 203 9.40 23.15 -10.94
N HIS A 204 8.16 23.63 -10.92
CA HIS A 204 7.06 22.93 -10.25
C HIS A 204 6.88 21.51 -10.82
N PRO A 205 6.76 20.45 -10.00
CA PRO A 205 6.76 19.06 -10.48
C PRO A 205 5.61 18.73 -11.44
N PHE A 206 4.48 19.45 -11.38
CA PHE A 206 3.34 19.23 -12.27
C PHE A 206 3.44 19.94 -13.63
N ASP A 207 4.47 20.75 -13.84
CA ASP A 207 4.73 21.32 -15.16
C ASP A 207 5.32 20.23 -16.10
N PRO A 208 4.73 19.97 -17.28
CA PRO A 208 5.26 19.00 -18.25
C PRO A 208 6.70 19.30 -18.73
N ALA A 209 7.13 20.55 -18.66
CA ALA A 209 8.49 20.96 -19.01
C ALA A 209 9.51 20.66 -17.90
N THR A 210 9.05 20.39 -16.68
CA THR A 210 9.92 20.11 -15.54
C THR A 210 10.78 18.88 -15.75
N ARG A 211 12.01 18.95 -15.24
CA ARG A 211 12.97 17.84 -15.18
C ARG A 211 13.40 17.64 -13.74
N VAL A 212 13.70 16.39 -13.40
CA VAL A 212 14.42 16.08 -12.15
C VAL A 212 15.87 16.52 -12.34
N GLU A 213 16.36 17.41 -11.50
CA GLU A 213 17.76 17.87 -11.51
C GLU A 213 18.63 16.95 -10.64
N MET A 214 18.13 16.55 -9.48
CA MET A 214 18.89 15.74 -8.54
C MET A 214 17.96 14.85 -7.71
N THR A 215 18.42 13.66 -7.34
CA THR A 215 17.75 12.83 -6.33
C THR A 215 18.73 12.40 -5.25
N LEU A 216 18.28 12.50 -4.01
CA LEU A 216 18.96 12.03 -2.83
C LEU A 216 18.18 10.86 -2.23
N VAL A 217 18.89 9.84 -1.76
CA VAL A 217 18.33 8.72 -0.99
C VAL A 217 19.20 8.57 0.25
N ASP A 218 18.59 8.57 1.43
CA ASP A 218 19.28 8.60 2.72
C ASP A 218 20.32 9.75 2.82
N GLY A 219 20.07 10.87 2.14
CA GLY A 219 20.97 12.03 2.09
C GLY A 219 22.17 11.89 1.16
N ILE A 220 22.30 10.76 0.46
CA ILE A 220 23.35 10.51 -0.54
C ILE A 220 22.80 10.91 -1.91
N VAL A 221 23.57 11.65 -2.71
CA VAL A 221 23.20 11.97 -4.10
C VAL A 221 23.30 10.70 -4.95
N TYR A 222 22.17 10.26 -5.50
CA TYR A 222 22.08 9.10 -6.40
C TYR A 222 21.96 9.51 -7.87
N PHE A 223 21.38 10.67 -8.14
CA PHE A 223 21.26 11.22 -9.47
C PHE A 223 21.57 12.70 -9.43
N ASP A 224 22.37 13.18 -10.36
CA ASP A 224 22.63 14.59 -10.61
C ASP A 224 22.74 14.80 -12.12
N ARG A 225 21.80 15.56 -12.68
CA ARG A 225 21.71 15.83 -14.11
C ARG A 225 22.94 16.56 -14.66
N ALA A 226 23.61 17.39 -13.86
CA ALA A 226 24.82 18.09 -14.29
C ALA A 226 26.02 17.14 -14.49
N HIS A 227 25.99 15.97 -13.83
CA HIS A 227 27.07 14.99 -13.82
C HIS A 227 26.65 13.62 -14.42
N ASP A 228 25.43 13.51 -14.93
CA ASP A 228 24.93 12.30 -15.60
C ASP A 228 25.56 12.17 -16.99
N ASP A 229 26.33 11.10 -17.18
CA ASP A 229 27.00 10.80 -18.45
C ASP A 229 26.09 10.06 -19.45
N GLY A 230 24.81 9.88 -19.10
CA GLY A 230 23.81 9.19 -19.91
C GLY A 230 24.02 7.68 -20.02
N LYS A 231 24.99 7.12 -19.29
CA LYS A 231 25.28 5.68 -19.25
C LYS A 231 24.64 4.98 -18.05
N GLY A 232 23.81 5.69 -17.29
CA GLY A 232 23.17 5.15 -16.09
C GLY A 232 24.16 4.89 -14.95
N THR A 233 25.33 5.53 -14.98
CA THR A 233 26.20 5.51 -13.82
C THR A 233 25.61 6.43 -12.76
N ILE A 234 25.21 5.85 -11.63
CA ILE A 234 24.89 6.59 -10.40
C ILE A 234 26.13 7.43 -10.13
N ALA A 235 26.03 8.75 -10.30
CA ALA A 235 27.07 9.68 -9.88
C ALA A 235 27.10 9.64 -8.35
N VAL A 236 27.72 8.60 -7.78
CA VAL A 236 28.09 8.58 -6.38
C VAL A 236 29.18 9.63 -6.28
N ALA A 237 28.77 10.87 -5.98
CA ALA A 237 29.70 11.91 -5.59
C ALA A 237 30.42 11.38 -4.34
N GLY A 238 31.62 10.84 -4.55
CA GLY A 238 32.47 10.37 -3.47
C GLY A 238 32.70 11.52 -2.49
N GLY A 239 32.35 11.30 -1.23
CA GLY A 239 32.52 12.27 -0.16
C GLY A 239 32.54 11.60 1.21
N ALA A 240 33.72 11.06 1.55
CA ALA A 240 34.30 10.76 2.88
C ALA A 240 33.40 10.39 4.09
N ARG A 241 33.76 9.27 4.72
CA ARG A 241 33.52 8.97 6.14
C ARG A 241 34.10 10.03 7.05
#